data_AF-A0A0N0G9T6-F1
#
_entry.id   AF-A0A0N0G9T6-F1
#
_cell.length_a   1.000
_cell.length_b   1.000
_cell.length_c   1.000
_cell.angle_alpha   90.00
_cell.angle_beta   90.00
_cell.angle_gamma   90.00
#
_symmetry.space_group_name_H-M   'P 1'
#
loop_
_entity.id
_entity.type
_entity.pdbx_description
1 polymer ?
#
loop_
_entity_poly.entity_id
_entity_poly.type
_entity_poly.pdbx_seq_one_letter_code
_entity_poly.pdbx_strand_id
1 'polypeptide(L)'
;MTAGIFIPELGHLAMILALCFSLVQAVVPLLGAWRGDRLWMSLAQPAAWGQFAFLLFAFGCLTYAFMADDFSVEYVASNSNSALPWYYKFSAVWGAHEGSLLLWALILAG
;
A
#
# COMPACT_ATOMS: atom_id res chain seq x y z
N MET A 1 -10.47 -16.47 16.46
CA MET A 1 -10.28 -16.90 15.05
C MET A 1 -10.87 -15.93 14.02
N THR A 2 -11.27 -14.70 14.37
CA THR A 2 -11.93 -13.77 13.43
C THR A 2 -11.06 -12.61 12.92
N ALA A 3 -9.98 -12.27 13.62
CA ALA A 3 -9.16 -11.09 13.28
C ALA A 3 -8.35 -11.26 11.98
N GLY A 4 -7.93 -12.47 11.63
CA GLY A 4 -7.12 -12.73 10.43
C GLY A 4 -7.85 -12.39 9.13
N ILE A 5 -9.16 -12.66 9.08
CA ILE A 5 -9.98 -12.46 7.88
C ILE A 5 -10.03 -10.99 7.47
N PHE A 6 -10.01 -10.03 8.42
CA PHE A 6 -10.21 -8.60 8.12
C PHE A 6 -8.94 -7.83 7.71
N ILE A 7 -7.76 -8.45 7.84
CA ILE A 7 -6.48 -7.76 7.59
C ILE A 7 -6.29 -7.43 6.10
N PRO A 8 -6.59 -8.35 5.15
CA PRO A 8 -6.53 -8.05 3.73
C PRO A 8 -7.44 -6.89 3.31
N GLU A 9 -8.66 -6.79 3.84
CA GLU A 9 -9.61 -5.72 3.53
C GLU A 9 -9.15 -4.38 4.07
N LEU A 10 -8.53 -4.36 5.25
CA LEU A 10 -7.90 -3.15 5.78
C LEU A 10 -6.72 -2.70 4.90
N GLY A 11 -5.93 -3.64 4.39
CA GLY A 11 -4.88 -3.35 3.42
C GLY A 11 -5.43 -2.78 2.12
N HIS A 12 -6.53 -3.35 1.61
CA HIS A 12 -7.20 -2.87 0.41
C HIS A 12 -7.78 -1.46 0.60
N LEU A 13 -8.46 -1.23 1.72
CA LEU A 13 -8.96 0.10 2.10
C LEU A 13 -7.82 1.13 2.19
N ALA A 14 -6.69 0.73 2.78
CA ALA A 14 -5.52 1.59 2.85
C ALA A 14 -4.97 1.95 1.47
N MET A 15 -4.93 1.02 0.51
CA MET A 15 -4.55 1.35 -0.88
C MET A 15 -5.50 2.36 -1.52
N ILE A 16 -6.81 2.25 -1.28
CA ILE A 16 -7.80 3.23 -1.76
C ILE A 16 -7.53 4.61 -1.15
N LEU A 17 -7.26 4.68 0.16
CA LEU A 17 -6.93 5.94 0.83
C LEU A 17 -5.61 6.53 0.31
N ALA A 18 -4.58 5.71 0.09
CA ALA A 18 -3.34 6.13 -0.53
C ALA A 18 -3.57 6.73 -1.94
N LEU A 19 -4.47 6.15 -2.73
CA LEU A 19 -4.88 6.70 -4.02
C LEU A 19 -5.59 8.05 -3.87
N CYS A 20 -6.46 8.22 -2.87
CA CYS A 20 -7.07 9.52 -2.60
C CYS A 20 -6.01 10.58 -2.24
N PHE A 21 -5.02 10.22 -1.41
CA PHE A 21 -3.91 11.11 -1.07
C PHE A 21 -3.06 11.46 -2.28
N SER A 22 -2.78 10.51 -3.17
CA SER A 22 -1.99 10.77 -4.38
C SER A 22 -2.71 11.71 -5.34
N LEU A 23 -4.04 11.60 -5.47
CA LEU A 23 -4.84 12.54 -6.24
C LEU A 23 -4.81 13.95 -5.64
N VAL A 24 -4.95 14.06 -4.32
CA VAL A 24 -4.85 15.36 -3.62
C VAL A 24 -3.45 15.96 -3.83
N GLN A 25 -2.40 15.17 -3.63
CA GLN A 25 -1.01 15.60 -3.79
C GLN A 25 -0.69 16.01 -5.23
N ALA A 26 -1.24 15.32 -6.22
CA ALA A 26 -1.03 15.64 -7.63
C ALA A 26 -1.79 16.91 -8.05
N VAL A 27 -3.04 17.09 -7.60
CA VAL A 27 -3.91 18.15 -8.14
C VAL A 27 -3.83 19.44 -7.33
N VAL A 28 -3.99 19.37 -6.01
CA VAL A 28 -4.21 20.57 -5.17
C VAL A 28 -2.96 21.47 -5.11
N PRO A 29 -1.75 20.96 -4.86
CA PRO A 29 -0.53 21.77 -4.88
C PRO A 29 -0.21 22.37 -6.25
N LEU A 30 -0.47 21.63 -7.34
CA LEU A 30 -0.27 22.14 -8.70
C LEU A 30 -1.21 23.32 -9.00
N LEU A 31 -2.49 23.20 -8.65
CA LEU A 31 -3.45 24.30 -8.77
C LEU A 31 -3.09 25.47 -7.86
N GLY A 32 -2.60 25.20 -6.65
CA GLY A 32 -2.08 26.21 -5.73
C GLY A 32 -0.91 26.98 -6.33
N ALA A 33 0.06 26.28 -6.92
CA ALA A 33 1.22 26.89 -7.57
C ALA A 33 0.80 27.76 -8.77
N TRP A 34 -0.16 27.30 -9.58
CA TRP A 34 -0.69 28.08 -10.71
C TRP A 34 -1.41 29.37 -10.26
N ARG A 35 -2.07 29.35 -9.09
CA ARG A 35 -2.79 30.50 -8.51
C ARG A 35 -1.94 31.39 -7.62
N GLY A 36 -0.73 30.96 -7.24
CA GLY A 36 0.08 31.63 -6.22
C GLY A 36 -0.46 31.46 -4.79
N ASP A 37 -1.30 30.45 -4.53
CA ASP A 37 -1.90 30.20 -3.21
C ASP A 37 -1.01 29.29 -2.35
N ARG A 38 -0.37 29.89 -1.34
CA ARG A 38 0.54 29.19 -0.44
C ARG A 38 -0.15 28.14 0.43
N LEU A 39 -1.44 28.31 0.75
CA LEU A 39 -2.18 27.34 1.54
C LEU A 39 -2.35 26.04 0.73
N TRP A 40 -2.76 26.16 -0.52
CA TRP A 40 -2.97 25.00 -1.39
C TRP A 40 -1.66 24.30 -1.73
N MET A 41 -0.58 25.05 -1.92
CA MET A 41 0.76 24.49 -2.09
C MET A 41 1.23 23.72 -0.84
N SER A 42 0.91 24.20 0.36
CA SER A 42 1.33 23.57 1.62
C SER A 42 0.74 22.17 1.84
N LEU A 43 -0.35 21.81 1.13
CA LEU A 43 -0.98 20.49 1.22
C LEU A 43 -0.14 19.38 0.57
N ALA A 44 0.90 19.70 -0.22
CA ALA A 44 1.76 18.69 -0.84
C ALA A 44 2.41 17.76 0.19
N GLN A 45 2.96 18.33 1.26
CA GLN A 45 3.71 17.59 2.26
C GLN A 45 2.83 16.67 3.13
N PRO A 46 1.72 17.13 3.74
CA PRO A 46 0.84 16.22 4.49
C PRO A 46 0.19 15.16 3.61
N ALA A 47 -0.09 15.48 2.33
CA ALA A 47 -0.63 14.49 1.41
C ALA A 47 0.39 13.38 1.08
N ALA A 48 1.67 13.73 0.90
CA ALA A 48 2.75 12.76 0.70
C ALA A 48 2.95 11.84 1.91
N TRP A 49 2.97 12.40 3.12
CA TRP A 49 3.04 11.60 4.34
C TRP A 49 1.83 10.67 4.49
N GLY A 50 0.63 11.15 4.14
CA GLY A 50 -0.58 10.33 4.09
C GLY A 50 -0.44 9.17 3.10
N GLN A 51 -0.06 9.45 1.85
CA GLN A 51 0.16 8.44 0.83
C GLN A 51 1.16 7.37 1.28
N PHE A 52 2.32 7.79 1.80
CA PHE A 52 3.35 6.87 2.29
C PHE A 52 2.84 5.98 3.44
N ALA A 53 2.20 6.58 4.45
CA ALA A 53 1.72 5.83 5.61
C ALA A 53 0.69 4.76 5.22
N PHE A 54 -0.23 5.09 4.32
CA PHE A 54 -1.25 4.14 3.86
C PHE A 54 -0.67 3.04 2.94
N LEU A 55 0.30 3.36 2.07
CA LEU A 55 1.00 2.34 1.29
C LEU A 55 1.82 1.40 2.17
N LEU A 56 2.51 1.93 3.18
CA LEU A 56 3.29 1.14 4.13
C LEU A 56 2.38 0.18 4.91
N PHE A 57 1.24 0.69 5.37
CA PHE A 57 0.25 -0.11 6.07
C PHE A 57 -0.32 -1.21 5.17
N ALA A 58 -0.70 -0.89 3.93
CA ALA A 58 -1.20 -1.87 2.96
C ALA A 58 -0.17 -2.98 2.68
N PHE A 59 1.10 -2.60 2.46
CA PHE A 59 2.19 -3.55 2.28
C PHE A 59 2.41 -4.43 3.51
N GLY A 60 2.28 -3.86 4.71
CA GLY A 60 2.33 -4.61 5.98
C GLY A 60 1.19 -5.62 6.12
N CYS A 61 -0.04 -5.25 5.76
CA CYS A 61 -1.20 -6.15 5.74
C CYS A 61 -0.99 -7.31 4.77
N LEU A 62 -0.52 -7.02 3.54
CA LEU A 62 -0.22 -8.05 2.55
C LEU A 62 0.90 -8.98 3.02
N THR A 63 1.97 -8.42 3.58
CA THR A 63 3.06 -9.17 4.18
C THR A 63 2.56 -10.14 5.25
N TYR A 64 1.68 -9.67 6.14
CA TYR A 64 1.07 -10.50 7.16
C TYR A 64 0.28 -11.66 6.55
N ALA A 65 -0.53 -11.41 5.50
CA ALA A 65 -1.29 -12.46 4.81
C ALA A 65 -0.38 -13.56 4.24
N PHE A 66 0.78 -13.20 3.67
CA PHE A 66 1.78 -14.20 3.25
C PHE A 66 2.39 -14.97 4.43
N MET A 67 2.71 -14.30 5.54
CA MET A 67 3.31 -14.95 6.72
C MET A 67 2.33 -15.88 7.43
N ALA A 68 1.03 -15.56 7.39
CA ALA A 68 -0.04 -16.31 8.02
C ALA A 68 -0.63 -17.41 7.11
N ASP A 69 -0.11 -17.58 5.89
CA ASP A 69 -0.65 -18.51 4.89
C ASP A 69 -2.15 -18.29 4.62
N ASP A 70 -2.57 -17.02 4.51
CA ASP A 70 -3.96 -16.68 4.27
C ASP A 70 -4.35 -16.90 2.80
N PHE A 71 -4.65 -18.15 2.47
CA PHE A 71 -5.04 -18.57 1.12
C PHE A 71 -6.46 -18.13 0.72
N SER A 72 -7.20 -17.42 1.58
CA SER A 72 -8.43 -16.74 1.15
C SER A 72 -8.15 -15.56 0.22
N VAL A 73 -6.93 -15.00 0.32
CA VAL A 73 -6.43 -13.96 -0.58
C VAL A 73 -5.86 -14.61 -1.84
N GLU A 74 -6.47 -14.34 -2.99
CA GLU A 74 -6.08 -14.92 -4.28
C GLU A 74 -4.59 -14.70 -4.62
N TYR A 75 -4.06 -13.52 -4.30
CA TYR A 75 -2.65 -13.22 -4.52
C TYR A 75 -1.71 -14.08 -3.65
N VAL A 76 -2.09 -14.42 -2.41
CA VAL A 76 -1.31 -15.33 -1.55
C VAL A 76 -1.42 -16.77 -2.05
N ALA A 77 -2.63 -17.21 -2.40
CA ALA A 77 -2.89 -18.55 -2.92
C ALA A 77 -2.17 -18.86 -4.23
N SER A 78 -1.97 -17.85 -5.08
CA SER A 78 -1.28 -17.98 -6.36
C SER A 78 0.25 -17.90 -6.26
N ASN A 79 0.80 -17.32 -5.18
CA ASN A 79 2.24 -17.01 -5.07
C ASN A 79 2.95 -17.62 -3.84
N SER A 80 2.25 -18.38 -2.99
CA SER A 80 2.81 -19.00 -1.79
C SER A 80 2.21 -20.39 -1.53
N ASN A 81 2.85 -21.19 -0.67
CA ASN A 81 2.28 -22.41 -0.10
C ASN A 81 2.83 -22.64 1.32
N SER A 82 2.13 -23.45 2.11
CA SER A 82 2.41 -23.62 3.54
C SER A 82 3.78 -24.24 3.84
N ALA A 83 4.35 -25.02 2.90
CA ALA A 83 5.64 -25.68 3.05
C ALA A 83 6.84 -24.77 2.74
N LEU A 84 6.64 -23.55 2.22
CA LEU A 84 7.76 -22.62 2.02
C LEU A 84 8.35 -22.17 3.35
N PRO A 85 9.68 -22.11 3.48
CA PRO A 85 10.33 -21.36 4.53
C PRO A 85 9.86 -19.89 4.55
N TRP A 86 9.73 -19.31 5.75
CA TRP A 86 9.15 -17.98 5.95
C TRP A 86 9.85 -16.86 5.15
N TYR A 87 11.17 -16.96 4.96
CA TYR A 87 11.95 -15.96 4.22
C TYR A 87 11.61 -15.95 2.72
N TYR A 88 11.26 -17.12 2.15
CA TYR A 88 10.76 -17.17 0.78
C TYR A 88 9.33 -16.64 0.68
N LYS A 89 8.49 -16.91 1.68
CA LYS A 89 7.14 -16.30 1.76
C LYS A 89 7.23 -14.77 1.82
N PHE A 90 8.24 -14.23 2.52
CA PHE A 90 8.42 -12.79 2.63
C PHE A 90 8.83 -12.20 1.27
N SER A 91 9.80 -12.82 0.59
CA SER A 91 10.18 -12.40 -0.76
C SER A 91 9.06 -12.55 -1.80
N ALA A 92 8.13 -13.49 -1.59
CA ALA A 92 7.00 -13.70 -2.50
C ALA A 92 5.98 -12.54 -2.48
N VAL A 93 5.94 -11.75 -1.40
CA VAL A 93 5.05 -10.57 -1.28
C VAL A 93 5.18 -9.66 -2.50
N TRP A 94 6.40 -9.40 -2.96
CA TRP A 94 6.70 -8.57 -4.14
C TRP A 94 7.24 -9.35 -5.33
N GLY A 95 7.13 -10.69 -5.32
CA GLY A 95 7.70 -11.56 -6.35
C GLY A 95 6.91 -11.57 -7.66
N ALA A 96 5.65 -11.15 -7.64
CA ALA A 96 4.76 -11.11 -8.80
C ALA A 96 4.39 -9.67 -9.19
N HIS A 97 3.62 -9.53 -10.27
CA HIS A 97 3.30 -8.23 -10.88
C HIS A 97 2.65 -7.26 -9.88
N GLU A 98 1.56 -7.67 -9.23
CA GLU A 98 0.79 -6.81 -8.33
C GLU A 98 1.58 -6.39 -7.09
N GLY A 99 2.29 -7.32 -6.45
CA GLY A 99 3.10 -7.01 -5.28
C GLY A 99 4.31 -6.14 -5.60
N SER A 100 4.93 -6.32 -6.77
CA SER A 100 6.02 -5.46 -7.21
C SER A 100 5.56 -4.02 -7.45
N LEU A 101 4.35 -3.82 -7.98
CA LEU A 101 3.75 -2.48 -8.13
C LEU A 101 3.50 -1.82 -6.77
N LEU A 102 2.98 -2.57 -5.79
CA LEU A 102 2.77 -2.05 -4.44
C LEU A 102 4.09 -1.66 -3.77
N LEU A 103 5.13 -2.50 -3.89
CA LEU A 103 6.47 -2.20 -3.37
C LEU A 103 7.06 -0.94 -4.03
N TRP A 104 6.97 -0.82 -5.35
CA TRP A 104 7.46 0.35 -6.06
C TRP A 104 6.71 1.62 -5.67
N ALA A 105 5.38 1.55 -5.54
CA ALA A 105 4.59 2.67 -5.07
C ALA A 105 5.01 3.11 -3.66
N LEU A 106 5.28 2.16 -2.76
CA LEU A 106 5.77 2.43 -1.41
C LEU A 106 7.14 3.14 -1.43
N ILE A 107 8.10 2.62 -2.19
CA ILE A 107 9.45 3.20 -2.32
C ILE A 107 9.39 4.61 -2.90
N LEU A 108 8.52 4.86 -3.88
CA LEU A 108 8.39 6.19 -4.49
C LEU A 108 7.66 7.20 -3.58
N ALA A 109 6.91 6.74 -2.59
CA ALA A 109 6.20 7.59 -1.66
C ALA A 109 7.07 8.10 -0.49
N GLY A 110 8.27 7.55 -0.27
CA GLY A 110 9.17 7.94 0.82
C GLY A 110 10.62 7.55 0.61
#